data_AF-A0A963A0U1-F1
#
_entry.id   AF-A0A963A0U1-F1
#
_cell.length_a   1.000
_cell.length_b   1.000
_cell.length_c   1.000
_cell.angle_alpha   90.00
_cell.angle_beta   90.00
_cell.angle_gamma   90.00
#
_symmetry.space_group_name_H-M   'P 1'
#
loop_
_entity.id
_entity.type
_entity.pdbx_description
1 polymer ?
#
loop_
_entity_poly.entity_id
_entity_poly.type
_entity_poly.pdbx_seq_one_letter_code
_entity_poly.pdbx_strand_id
1 'polypeptide(L)'
;GTNDLTQAVFSFSREDAENKFLPMYNENGILQDNPFEVLDTKGVGKLMKLAVSWGREKRPDLSVGICGEHGGHPASIRFCQEAGLNYVSCSAPRVPVARLAAAHAKLLA
;
A
#
# COMPACT_ATOMS: atom_id res chain seq x y z
N GLY A 1 2.04 8.47 -3.81
CA GLY A 1 0.97 7.58 -4.33
C GLY A 1 1.55 6.21 -4.54
N THR A 2 0.93 5.17 -3.99
CA THR A 2 1.47 3.81 -4.08
C THR A 2 1.28 3.15 -5.43
N ASN A 3 0.33 3.61 -6.26
CA ASN A 3 0.16 3.08 -7.61
C ASN A 3 1.46 3.26 -8.43
N ASP A 4 1.92 4.51 -8.56
CA ASP A 4 3.15 4.82 -9.29
C ASP A 4 4.40 4.25 -8.61
N LEU A 5 4.42 4.20 -7.27
CA LEU A 5 5.53 3.59 -6.55
C LEU A 5 5.62 2.08 -6.84
N THR A 6 4.48 1.36 -6.89
CA THR A 6 4.45 -0.04 -7.32
C THR A 6 4.96 -0.19 -8.76
N GLN A 7 4.50 0.67 -9.68
CA GLN A 7 4.97 0.66 -11.07
C GLN A 7 6.49 0.80 -11.15
N ALA A 8 7.06 1.75 -10.39
CA ALA A 8 8.51 1.98 -10.37
C ALA A 8 9.30 0.83 -9.71
N VAL A 9 8.78 0.24 -8.62
CA VAL A 9 9.46 -0.85 -7.89
C VAL A 9 9.45 -2.15 -8.68
N PHE A 10 8.32 -2.50 -9.27
CA PHE A 10 8.20 -3.72 -10.08
C PHE A 10 8.67 -3.53 -11.52
N SER A 11 8.91 -2.29 -11.96
CA SER A 11 9.06 -1.92 -13.37
C SER A 11 7.86 -2.38 -14.23
N PHE A 12 6.65 -2.29 -13.67
CA PHE A 12 5.41 -2.65 -14.34
C PHE A 12 4.69 -1.40 -14.80
N SER A 13 4.44 -1.29 -16.11
CA SER A 13 3.32 -0.49 -16.61
C SER A 13 2.04 -1.21 -16.22
N ARG A 14 1.17 -0.57 -15.42
CA ARG A 14 -0.02 -1.21 -14.87
C ARG A 14 -0.94 -1.75 -15.97
N GLU A 15 -1.24 -0.90 -16.96
CA GLU A 15 -2.14 -1.26 -18.07
C GLU A 15 -1.59 -2.43 -18.90
N ASP A 16 -0.28 -2.45 -19.16
CA ASP A 16 0.34 -3.56 -19.89
C ASP A 16 0.38 -4.83 -19.04
N ALA A 17 0.71 -4.70 -17.75
CA ALA A 17 0.89 -5.83 -16.86
C ALA A 17 -0.44 -6.56 -16.58
N GLU A 18 -1.50 -5.81 -16.28
CA GLU A 18 -2.85 -6.34 -16.02
C GLU A 18 -3.40 -7.11 -17.23
N ASN A 19 -3.13 -6.62 -18.44
CA ASN A 19 -3.67 -7.24 -19.66
C ASN A 19 -2.82 -8.37 -20.26
N LYS A 20 -1.52 -8.45 -19.92
CA LYS A 20 -0.59 -9.37 -20.61
C LYS A 20 -0.11 -10.53 -19.74
N PHE A 21 0.21 -10.32 -18.45
CA PHE A 21 0.92 -11.35 -17.68
C PHE A 21 0.57 -11.45 -16.19
N LEU A 22 -0.01 -10.42 -15.56
CA LEU A 22 -0.35 -10.48 -14.13
C LEU A 22 -1.32 -11.63 -13.78
N PRO A 23 -2.40 -11.90 -14.56
CA PRO A 23 -3.26 -13.04 -14.28
C PRO A 23 -2.49 -14.37 -14.26
N MET A 24 -1.61 -14.57 -15.26
CA MET A 24 -0.76 -15.76 -15.36
C MET A 24 0.23 -15.86 -14.18
N TYR A 25 0.80 -14.75 -13.73
CA TYR A 25 1.72 -14.75 -12.58
C TYR A 25 1.01 -15.16 -11.28
N ASN A 26 -0.23 -14.71 -11.09
CA ASN A 26 -1.03 -15.08 -9.91
C ASN A 26 -1.47 -16.55 -9.98
N GLU A 27 -1.95 -17.02 -11.14
CA GLU A 27 -2.38 -18.41 -11.33
C GLU A 27 -1.24 -19.42 -11.12
N ASN A 28 -0.02 -19.06 -11.53
CA ASN A 28 1.18 -19.89 -11.34
C ASN A 28 1.88 -19.66 -9.98
N GLY A 29 1.33 -18.79 -9.11
CA GLY A 29 1.89 -18.48 -7.80
C GLY A 29 3.26 -17.79 -7.83
N ILE A 30 3.63 -17.17 -8.96
CA ILE A 30 4.82 -16.33 -9.09
C ILE A 30 4.64 -15.08 -8.22
N LEU A 31 3.44 -14.50 -8.25
CA LEU A 31 2.99 -13.48 -7.31
C LEU A 31 1.86 -14.05 -6.46
N GLN A 32 1.86 -13.69 -5.17
CA GLN A 32 0.79 -14.11 -4.25
C GLN A 32 -0.51 -13.34 -4.52
N ASP A 33 -0.38 -12.04 -4.80
CA ASP A 33 -1.49 -11.13 -5.04
C ASP A 33 -1.11 -10.15 -6.16
N ASN A 34 -2.13 -9.53 -6.79
CA ASN A 34 -1.92 -8.41 -7.69
C ASN A 34 -1.33 -7.22 -6.89
N PRO A 35 -0.10 -6.76 -7.19
CA PRO A 35 0.58 -5.73 -6.40
C PRO A 35 -0.04 -4.32 -6.55
N PHE A 36 -1.00 -4.14 -7.47
CA PHE A 36 -1.78 -2.91 -7.63
C PHE A 36 -3.08 -2.90 -6.80
N GLU A 37 -3.46 -4.04 -6.23
CA GLU A 37 -4.63 -4.19 -5.36
C GLU A 37 -4.21 -4.39 -3.89
N VAL A 38 -3.22 -5.27 -3.68
CA VAL A 38 -2.64 -5.57 -2.37
C VAL A 38 -1.22 -5.01 -2.33
N LEU A 39 -0.92 -4.21 -1.30
CA LEU A 39 0.40 -3.60 -1.18
C LEU A 39 1.48 -4.66 -0.96
N ASP A 40 2.48 -4.69 -1.84
CA ASP A 40 3.71 -5.46 -1.59
C ASP A 40 4.48 -4.86 -0.41
N THR A 41 4.38 -5.52 0.74
CA THR A 41 5.02 -5.05 1.98
C THR A 41 6.53 -5.27 2.00
N LYS A 42 7.05 -6.20 1.18
CA LYS A 42 8.47 -6.60 1.19
C LYS A 42 9.33 -5.66 0.35
N GLY A 43 8.85 -5.25 -0.83
CA GLY A 43 9.51 -4.29 -1.71
C GLY A 43 8.96 -2.88 -1.52
N VAL A 44 7.76 -2.61 -2.01
CA VAL A 44 7.13 -1.26 -1.98
C VAL A 44 7.02 -0.73 -0.54
N GLY A 45 6.57 -1.58 0.38
CA GLY A 45 6.45 -1.24 1.80
C GLY A 45 7.80 -0.90 2.45
N LYS A 46 8.89 -1.54 2.04
CA LYS A 46 10.23 -1.21 2.55
C LYS A 46 10.63 0.21 2.16
N LEU A 47 10.37 0.63 0.92
CA LEU A 47 10.60 2.01 0.49
C LEU A 47 9.71 3.01 1.24
N MET A 48 8.45 2.66 1.51
CA MET A 48 7.57 3.49 2.32
C MET A 48 8.11 3.71 3.74
N LYS A 49 8.58 2.64 4.41
CA LYS A 49 9.19 2.75 5.75
C LYS A 49 10.44 3.64 5.75
N LEU A 50 11.31 3.49 4.75
CA LEU A 50 12.48 4.35 4.58
C LEU A 50 12.08 5.82 4.39
N ALA A 51 11.10 6.09 3.52
CA ALA A 51 10.63 7.45 3.26
C ALA A 51 10.06 8.11 4.52
N VAL A 52 9.25 7.39 5.31
CA VAL A 52 8.72 7.89 6.58
C VAL A 52 9.85 8.16 7.57
N SER A 53 10.79 7.22 7.73
CA SER A 53 11.92 7.35 8.65
C SER A 53 12.79 8.55 8.30
N TRP A 54 13.25 8.66 7.04
CA TRP A 54 14.12 9.75 6.59
C TRP A 54 13.40 11.10 6.62
N GLY A 55 12.12 11.13 6.24
CA GLY A 55 11.32 12.34 6.32
C GLY A 55 11.21 12.87 7.75
N ARG A 56 10.95 11.98 8.71
CA ARG A 56 10.81 12.35 10.13
C ARG A 56 12.13 12.61 10.84
N GLU A 57 13.24 12.07 10.36
CA GLU A 57 14.56 12.46 10.83
C GLU A 57 14.82 13.96 10.59
N LYS A 58 14.33 14.50 9.47
CA LYS A 58 14.50 15.94 9.14
C LYS A 58 13.35 16.82 9.63
N ARG A 59 12.13 16.28 9.71
CA ARG A 59 10.94 16.97 10.21
C ARG A 59 10.12 16.03 11.11
N PRO A 60 10.36 16.04 12.43
CA PRO A 60 9.75 15.07 13.36
C PRO A 60 8.23 15.01 13.33
N ASP A 61 7.57 16.14 13.05
CA ASP A 61 6.12 16.30 12.97
C ASP A 61 5.54 16.11 11.55
N LEU A 62 6.34 15.60 10.60
CA LEU A 62 5.89 15.35 9.23
C LEU A 62 4.70 14.40 9.21
N SER A 63 3.55 14.94 8.78
CA SER A 63 2.36 14.16 8.49
C SER A 63 2.54 13.41 7.16
N VAL A 64 2.36 12.09 7.21
CA VAL A 64 2.50 11.20 6.05
C VAL A 64 1.22 10.38 5.90
N GLY A 65 0.68 10.35 4.68
CA GLY A 65 -0.45 9.51 4.36
C GLY A 65 -0.27 8.75 3.05
N ILE A 66 -1.19 7.82 2.82
CA ILE A 66 -1.29 7.03 1.58
C ILE A 66 -2.58 7.38 0.85
N CYS A 67 -2.55 7.33 -0.47
CA CYS A 67 -3.72 7.48 -1.33
C CYS A 67 -3.77 6.37 -2.38
N GLY A 68 -4.98 6.14 -2.91
CA GLY A 68 -5.24 5.19 -3.99
C GLY A 68 -5.84 3.88 -3.49
N GLU A 69 -5.83 2.87 -4.36
CA GLU A 69 -6.50 1.59 -4.15
C GLU A 69 -6.10 0.92 -2.83
N HIS A 70 -4.79 0.87 -2.54
CA HIS A 70 -4.24 0.30 -1.31
C HIS A 70 -4.74 0.99 -0.03
N GLY A 71 -5.12 2.27 -0.11
CA GLY A 71 -5.68 3.01 1.03
C GLY A 71 -7.02 2.48 1.51
N GLY A 72 -7.70 1.65 0.71
CA GLY A 72 -8.96 0.98 1.07
C GLY A 72 -8.82 -0.51 1.35
N HIS A 73 -7.62 -1.09 1.28
CA HIS A 73 -7.39 -2.53 1.46
C HIS A 73 -6.98 -2.83 2.92
N PRO A 74 -7.69 -3.71 3.66
CA PRO A 74 -7.45 -3.91 5.09
C PRO A 74 -6.01 -4.30 5.47
N ALA A 75 -5.37 -5.19 4.69
CA ALA A 75 -3.99 -5.60 4.94
C ALA A 75 -3.00 -4.44 4.73
N SER A 76 -3.24 -3.61 3.71
CA SER A 76 -2.42 -2.45 3.40
C SER A 76 -2.57 -1.37 4.47
N ILE A 77 -3.78 -1.16 5.00
CA ILE A 77 -4.05 -0.22 6.10
C ILE A 77 -3.31 -0.64 7.38
N ARG A 78 -3.33 -1.94 7.70
CA ARG A 78 -2.57 -2.49 8.83
C ARG A 78 -1.08 -2.21 8.68
N PHE A 79 -0.51 -2.51 7.52
CA PHE A 79 0.87 -2.18 7.23
C PHE A 79 1.16 -0.67 7.35
N CYS A 80 0.25 0.19 6.87
CA CYS A 80 0.41 1.64 6.98
C CYS A 80 0.49 2.10 8.44
N GLN A 81 -0.28 1.49 9.34
CA GLN A 81 -0.19 1.76 10.77
C GLN A 81 1.17 1.33 11.34
N GLU A 82 1.64 0.12 11.00
CA GLU A 82 2.96 -0.38 11.41
C GLU A 82 4.12 0.46 10.85
N ALA A 83 3.96 0.99 9.63
CA ALA A 83 4.91 1.91 8.99
C ALA A 83 4.81 3.35 9.54
N GLY A 84 3.88 3.61 10.47
CA GLY A 84 3.75 4.88 11.18
C GLY A 84 3.08 5.99 10.37
N LEU A 85 2.25 5.68 9.37
CA LEU A 85 1.49 6.69 8.64
C LEU A 85 0.40 7.30 9.53
N ASN A 86 0.05 8.57 9.26
CA ASN A 86 -0.95 9.34 9.99
C ASN A 86 -2.37 9.10 9.48
N TYR A 87 -2.53 8.88 8.17
CA TYR A 87 -3.85 8.70 7.57
C TYR A 87 -3.79 7.85 6.29
N VAL A 88 -4.95 7.33 5.91
CA VAL A 88 -5.20 6.69 4.62
C VAL A 88 -6.28 7.46 3.88
N SER A 89 -6.20 7.51 2.55
CA SER A 89 -7.18 8.12 1.68
C SER A 89 -7.61 7.11 0.60
N CYS A 90 -8.92 6.89 0.50
CA CYS A 90 -9.52 5.92 -0.40
C CYS A 90 -10.79 6.50 -1.05
N SER A 91 -11.33 5.81 -2.05
CA SER A 91 -12.61 6.18 -2.66
C SER A 91 -13.74 6.18 -1.64
N ALA A 92 -14.75 7.04 -1.85
CA ALA A 92 -15.86 7.23 -0.91
C ALA A 92 -16.56 5.91 -0.48
N PRO A 93 -16.84 4.95 -1.38
CA PRO A 93 -17.46 3.68 -0.98
C PRO A 93 -16.59 2.83 -0.05
N ARG A 94 -15.26 3.01 -0.07
CA ARG A 94 -14.33 2.25 0.77
C ARG A 94 -14.07 2.90 2.14
N VAL A 95 -14.55 4.12 2.37
CA VAL A 95 -14.35 4.82 3.66
C VAL A 95 -14.83 4.01 4.86
N PRO A 96 -16.02 3.37 4.86
CA PRO A 96 -16.46 2.55 5.99
C PRO A 96 -15.52 1.37 6.27
N VAL A 97 -15.07 0.68 5.21
CA VAL A 97 -14.12 -0.44 5.31
C VAL A 97 -12.78 0.04 5.85
N ALA A 98 -12.27 1.17 5.36
CA ALA A 98 -11.00 1.72 5.80
C ALA A 98 -11.02 2.09 7.29
N ARG A 99 -12.12 2.68 7.77
CA ARG A 99 -12.31 3.00 9.20
C ARG A 99 -12.31 1.75 10.08
N LEU A 100 -13.04 0.71 9.66
CA LEU A 100 -13.09 -0.56 10.40
C LEU A 100 -11.72 -1.25 10.40
N ALA A 101 -11.05 -1.30 9.26
CA ALA A 101 -9.72 -1.89 9.14
C ALA A 101 -8.67 -1.15 9.99
N ALA A 102 -8.72 0.19 10.05
CA ALA A 102 -7.86 0.98 10.91
C ALA A 102 -8.10 0.69 12.40
N ALA A 103 -9.37 0.58 12.81
CA ALA A 103 -9.70 0.19 14.18
C ALA A 103 -9.18 -1.21 14.53
N HIS A 104 -9.39 -2.19 13.65
CA HIS A 104 -8.87 -3.56 13.83
C HIS A 104 -7.35 -3.60 13.86
N ALA A 105 -6.68 -2.84 13.01
CA ALA A 105 -5.22 -2.73 13.01
C ALA A 105 -4.70 -2.19 14.35
N LYS A 106 -5.43 -1.27 15.00
CA LYS A 106 -5.06 -0.77 16.34
C LYS A 106 -5.27 -1.78 17.45
N LEU A 107 -6.29 -2.63 17.35
CA LEU A 107 -6.59 -3.66 18.36
C LEU A 107 -5.64 -4.86 18.30
N LEU A 108 -5.04 -5.12 17.14
CA LEU A 108 -4.14 -6.26 16.91
C LEU A 108 -2.65 -5.91 17.03
N ALA A 109 -2.33 -4.66 17.35
CA ALA A 109 -0.98 -4.12 17.45
C ALA A 109 -0.41 -4.18 18.88
#